data_AF-A0A6G3U4Y7-F1
#
_entry.id   AF-A0A6G3U4Y7-F1
#
_cell.length_a   1.000
_cell.length_b   1.000
_cell.length_c   1.000
_cell.angle_alpha   90.00
_cell.angle_beta   90.00
_cell.angle_gamma   90.00
#
_symmetry.space_group_name_H-M   'P 1'
#
loop_
_entity.id
_entity.type
_entity.pdbx_description
1 polymer ?
#
loop_
_entity_poly.entity_id
_entity_poly.type
_entity_poly.pdbx_seq_one_letter_code
_entity_poly.pdbx_strand_id
1 'polypeptide(L)' 'MAVLVVTGTGTEVGKTVVTAAVAAAALAAGRSVAVLKAAQTGVRPDEP' A
#
# COMPACT_ATOMS: atom_id res chain seq x y z
N MET A 1 5.33 12.47 -12.28
CA MET A 1 4.52 11.45 -11.59
C MET A 1 5.44 10.28 -11.27
N ALA A 2 5.53 9.85 -10.01
CA ALA A 2 6.46 8.77 -9.60
C ALA A 2 5.67 7.54 -9.15
N VAL A 3 6.19 6.35 -9.45
CA VAL A 3 5.62 5.06 -9.01
C VAL A 3 6.60 4.40 -8.07
N LEU A 4 6.13 4.01 -6.89
CA LEU A 4 6.90 3.26 -5.89
C LEU A 4 6.25 1.89 -5.70
N VAL A 5 7.05 0.83 -5.87
CA VAL A 5 6.61 -0.55 -5.61
C VAL A 5 7.14 -0.98 -4.24
N VAL A 6 6.23 -1.35 -3.33
CA VAL A 6 6.57 -1.90 -2.01
C VAL A 6 6.57 -3.43 -2.10
N THR A 7 7.76 -4.03 -2.12
CA THR A 7 7.95 -5.49 -2.11
C THR A 7 8.28 -6.01 -0.70
N GLY A 8 8.37 -7.32 -0.53
CA GLY A 8 8.76 -7.96 0.71
C GLY A 8 9.25 -9.39 0.48
N THR A 9 10.01 -9.92 1.43
CA THR A 9 10.61 -11.27 1.35
C THR A 9 9.64 -12.41 1.65
N GLY A 10 8.37 -12.10 1.95
CA GLY A 10 7.34 -13.09 2.26
C GLY A 10 5.96 -12.47 2.51
N THR A 11 5.06 -13.29 3.03
CA THR A 11 3.74 -12.88 3.53
C THR A 11 3.88 -12.25 4.92
N GLU A 12 2.94 -11.39 5.28
CA GLU A 12 2.84 -10.81 6.65
C GLU A 12 4.06 -10.02 7.18
N VAL A 13 5.11 -9.84 6.37
CA VAL A 13 6.30 -9.04 6.69
C VAL A 13 6.07 -7.51 6.77
N GLY A 14 4.82 -7.06 6.85
CA GLY A 14 4.49 -5.64 7.05
C GLY A 14 4.34 -4.78 5.78
N LYS A 15 4.26 -5.36 4.58
CA LYS A 15 4.11 -4.58 3.32
C LYS A 15 2.97 -3.54 3.36
N THR A 16 1.82 -3.92 3.91
CA THR A 16 0.66 -3.02 4.05
C THR A 16 0.97 -1.84 4.98
N VAL A 17 1.60 -2.12 6.13
CA VAL A 17 1.97 -1.10 7.13
C VAL A 17 2.99 -0.12 6.53
N VAL A 18 4.02 -0.65 5.85
CA VAL A 18 5.03 0.18 5.16
C VAL A 18 4.39 1.04 4.08
N THR A 19 3.48 0.49 3.28
CA THR A 19 2.77 1.25 2.25
C THR A 19 1.97 2.41 2.86
N ALA A 20 1.24 2.16 3.95
CA ALA A 20 0.48 3.19 4.66
C ALA A 20 1.40 4.26 5.27
N ALA A 21 2.52 3.88 5.87
CA ALA A 21 3.49 4.81 6.44
C ALA A 21 4.09 5.74 5.39
N VAL A 22 4.49 5.21 4.23
CA VAL A 22 4.99 6.01 3.12
C VAL A 22 3.92 6.95 2.57
N ALA A 23 2.68 6.45 2.41
CA ALA A 23 1.56 7.27 1.95
C ALA A 23 1.28 8.42 2.93
N ALA A 24 1.22 8.15 4.23
CA ALA A 24 1.01 9.14 5.27
C ALA A 24 2.13 10.20 5.27
N ALA A 25 3.40 9.79 5.15
CA ALA A 25 4.53 10.71 5.07
C ALA A 25 4.46 11.62 3.83
N ALA A 26 4.10 11.07 2.67
CA ALA A 26 3.95 11.85 1.44
C ALA A 26 2.76 12.83 1.50
N LEU A 27 1.64 12.40 2.10
CA LEU A 27 0.49 13.28 2.36
C LEU A 27 0.86 14.42 3.31
N ALA A 28 1.58 14.13 4.39
CA ALA A 28 2.08 15.14 5.33
C ALA A 28 3.04 16.14 4.66
N ALA A 29 3.74 15.71 3.62
CA ALA A 29 4.59 16.57 2.78
C ALA A 29 3.81 17.33 1.69
N GLY A 30 2.46 17.35 1.74
CA GLY A 30 1.61 18.08 0.80
C GLY A 30 1.49 17.45 -0.59
N ARG A 31 1.82 16.16 -0.74
CA ARG A 31 1.75 15.45 -2.03
C ARG A 31 0.42 14.73 -2.18
N SER A 32 -0.11 14.69 -3.40
CA SER A 32 -1.19 13.77 -3.77
C SER A 32 -0.65 12.33 -3.85
N VAL A 33 -1.35 11.38 -3.22
CA VAL A 33 -0.96 9.96 -3.19
C VAL A 33 -2.13 9.08 -3.61
N ALA A 34 -1.84 8.07 -4.42
CA ALA A 34 -2.74 6.95 -4.67
C ALA A 34 -2.03 5.65 -4.24
N VAL A 35 -2.76 4.76 -3.57
CA VAL A 35 -2.29 3.43 -3.19
C VAL A 35 -3.08 2.40 -3.99
N LEU A 36 -2.38 1.45 -4.60
CA LEU A 36 -2.98 0.35 -5.35
C LEU A 36 -2.56 -0.97 -4.73
N LYS A 37 -3.53 -1.85 -4.48
CA LYS A 37 -3.28 -3.27 -4.22
C LYS A 37 -3.77 -4.09 -5.40
N ALA A 38 -2.83 -4.50 -6.25
CA ALA A 38 -3.15 -5.16 -7.52
C ALA A 38 -3.90 -6.48 -7.36
N ALA A 39 -3.66 -7.19 -6.25
CA ALA A 39 -4.40 -8.40 -5.90
C ALA A 39 -4.66 -8.44 -4.38
N GLN A 40 -5.91 -8.64 -4.00
CA GLN A 40 -6.35 -8.92 -2.64
C GLN A 40 -6.94 -10.34 -2.62
N THR A 41 -6.46 -11.18 -1.71
CA THR A 41 -6.89 -12.56 -1.53
C THR A 41 -7.43 -12.75 -0.11
N GLY A 42 -8.21 -13.80 0.14
CA GLY A 42 -8.75 -14.09 1.47
C GLY A 42 -9.88 -13.17 1.90
N VAL A 43 -10.59 -12.57 0.93
CA VAL A 43 -11.80 -11.75 1.13
C VAL A 43 -12.95 -12.40 0.36
N ARG A 44 -14.18 -12.23 0.86
CA ARG A 44 -15.39 -12.57 0.08
C ARG A 44 -15.59 -11.60 -1.08
N PRO A 45 -16.42 -11.93 -2.09
CA PRO A 45 -16.64 -11.07 -3.27
C PRO A 45 -17.09 -9.63 -2.95
N ASP A 46 -17.74 -9.45 -1.81
CA ASP A 46 -18.32 -8.22 -1.29
C ASP A 46 -17.53 -7.62 -0.11
N GLU A 47 -16.47 -8.29 0.33
CA GLU A 47 -15.58 -7.77 1.37
C GLU A 47 -14.48 -6.89 0.76
N PRO A 48 -14.15 -5.76 1.42
CA PRO A 48 -13.10 -4.84 0.95
C PRO A 48 -11.70 -5.44 1.01
#